data_AF-A0A7S4V709-F1
#
_entry.id   AF-A0A7S4V709-F1
#
_cell.length_a   1.000
_cell.length_b   1.000
_cell.length_c   1.000
_cell.angle_alpha   90.00
_cell.angle_beta   90.00
_cell.angle_gamma   90.00
#
_symmetry.space_group_name_H-M   'P 1'
#
loop_
_entity.id
_entity.type
_entity.pdbx_description
1 polymer ?
#
loop_
_entity_poly.entity_id
_entity_poly.type
_entity_poly.pdbx_seq_one_letter_code
_entity_poly.pdbx_strand_id
1 'polypeptide(L)'
;AKARLLAQGGPPSAPAARGRTARAVFAMAAGRKIPCYIMGDPPDPSKVQPYPGIPTYRNPNEALRMFRKAIYKERLAFNNTTTNEWFREHRKKKREEAQLTELIDKWRSRSNPPAAEASNSSRPVSGLSRASLSHASSSSALCSSVSM
;
A
#
# COMPACT_ATOMS: atom_id res chain seq x y z
N ALA A 1 16.76 -36.57 -39.64
CA ALA A 1 17.81 -35.51 -39.60
C ALA A 1 17.09 -34.16 -39.64
N LYS A 2 16.97 -33.40 -38.54
CA LYS A 2 17.96 -32.52 -37.87
C LYS A 2 18.18 -31.19 -38.62
N ALA A 3 17.48 -30.12 -38.20
CA ALA A 3 17.84 -28.69 -38.27
C ALA A 3 16.70 -27.90 -37.60
N ARG A 4 16.76 -27.37 -36.38
CA ARG A 4 17.69 -26.40 -35.75
C ARG A 4 17.73 -25.07 -36.52
N LEU A 5 16.84 -24.14 -36.15
CA LEU A 5 17.02 -22.72 -36.41
C LEU A 5 17.06 -21.97 -35.08
N LEU A 6 18.16 -21.25 -34.93
CA LEU A 6 18.66 -20.60 -33.75
C LEU A 6 17.99 -19.24 -33.50
N ALA A 7 17.96 -18.91 -32.21
CA ALA A 7 17.71 -17.61 -31.63
C ALA A 7 18.55 -16.48 -32.24
N GLN A 8 18.01 -15.26 -32.20
CA GLN A 8 18.79 -14.04 -32.01
C GLN A 8 18.07 -13.11 -31.03
N GLY A 9 18.57 -13.07 -29.81
CA GLY A 9 18.29 -12.00 -28.84
C GLY A 9 19.28 -10.85 -29.05
N GLY A 10 18.77 -9.63 -29.14
CA GLY A 10 19.57 -8.41 -29.07
C GLY A 10 19.53 -7.84 -27.64
N PRO A 11 20.67 -7.47 -27.02
CA PRO A 11 20.67 -6.82 -25.72
C PRO A 11 20.33 -5.32 -25.83
N PRO A 12 19.47 -4.76 -24.96
CA PRO A 12 19.31 -3.31 -24.88
C PRO A 12 20.51 -2.68 -24.18
N SER A 13 21.16 -1.74 -24.86
CA SER A 13 22.25 -0.93 -24.32
C SER A 13 21.70 0.20 -23.44
N ALA A 14 22.31 0.35 -22.27
CA ALA A 14 22.35 1.55 -21.46
C ALA A 14 23.70 1.50 -20.71
N PRO A 15 24.18 2.54 -20.00
CA PRO A 15 23.72 3.92 -19.83
C PRO A 15 24.87 4.97 -19.95
N ALA A 16 24.55 6.27 -20.07
CA ALA A 16 25.43 7.37 -19.63
C ALA A 16 24.63 8.68 -19.63
N ALA A 17 24.19 9.23 -18.49
CA ALA A 17 24.93 9.90 -17.41
C ALA A 17 25.23 11.40 -17.68
N ARG A 18 24.99 12.18 -16.60
CA ARG A 18 25.58 13.48 -16.23
C ARG A 18 24.83 14.76 -16.62
N GLY A 19 24.09 15.25 -15.62
CA GLY A 19 24.52 16.45 -14.89
C GLY A 19 24.06 17.79 -15.44
N ARG A 20 23.23 18.48 -14.66
CA ARG A 20 23.26 19.94 -14.53
C ARG A 20 22.61 20.35 -13.21
N THR A 21 23.50 20.50 -12.22
CA THR A 21 23.57 21.59 -11.24
C THR A 21 22.27 22.32 -10.89
N ALA A 22 21.90 22.16 -9.62
CA ALA A 22 21.06 23.09 -8.89
C ALA A 22 21.60 24.52 -9.01
N ARG A 23 20.75 25.44 -9.46
CA ARG A 23 20.91 26.87 -9.22
C ARG A 23 19.67 27.34 -8.48
N ALA A 24 19.84 27.56 -7.17
CA ALA A 24 18.85 28.24 -6.36
C ALA A 24 18.69 29.67 -6.89
N VAL A 25 17.46 30.03 -7.25
CA VAL A 25 17.05 31.42 -7.31
C VAL A 25 15.91 31.53 -6.32
N PHE A 26 16.24 32.01 -5.13
CA PHE A 26 15.26 32.53 -4.16
C PHE A 26 14.58 33.73 -4.81
N ALA A 27 13.51 33.46 -5.57
CA ALA A 27 12.59 34.50 -5.99
C ALA A 27 11.76 34.89 -4.77
N MET A 28 12.01 36.12 -4.31
CA MET A 28 11.32 36.80 -3.22
C MET A 28 9.81 36.53 -3.26
N ALA A 29 9.28 36.21 -2.08
CA ALA A 29 7.87 35.92 -1.82
C ALA A 29 6.98 37.14 -2.10
N ALA A 30 6.72 37.44 -3.38
CA ALA A 30 5.50 38.12 -3.76
C ALA A 30 4.37 37.14 -3.43
N GLY A 31 3.60 37.43 -2.37
CA GLY A 31 2.48 36.62 -1.93
C GLY A 31 1.60 36.28 -3.12
N ARG A 32 1.68 35.03 -3.59
CA ARG A 32 0.86 34.55 -4.68
C ARG A 32 -0.57 34.71 -4.22
N LYS A 33 -1.32 35.65 -4.81
CA LYS A 33 -2.77 35.73 -4.62
C LYS A 33 -3.32 34.42 -5.17
N ILE A 34 -3.52 33.46 -4.29
CA ILE A 34 -4.14 32.18 -4.63
C ILE A 34 -5.54 32.55 -5.12
N PRO A 35 -5.93 32.19 -6.36
CA PRO A 35 -7.29 32.43 -6.82
C PRO A 35 -8.23 31.67 -5.88
N CYS A 36 -8.87 32.41 -4.99
CA CYS A 36 -9.95 31.91 -4.16
C CYS A 36 -11.14 31.71 -5.10
N TYR A 37 -11.45 30.47 -5.46
CA TYR A 37 -12.71 30.19 -6.13
C TYR A 37 -13.84 30.48 -5.14
N ILE A 38 -14.81 31.29 -5.56
CA ILE A 38 -16.06 31.45 -4.83
C ILE A 38 -16.82 30.13 -5.01
N MET A 39 -16.61 29.22 -4.08
CA MET A 39 -17.46 28.06 -3.89
C MET A 39 -18.80 28.67 -3.45
N GLY A 40 -19.82 28.61 -4.30
CA GLY A 40 -21.14 29.21 -4.02
C GLY A 40 -21.78 28.67 -2.73
N ASP A 41 -23.04 29.01 -2.50
CA ASP A 41 -23.71 28.61 -1.26
C ASP A 41 -23.65 27.09 -1.03
N PRO A 42 -23.22 26.65 0.16
CA PRO A 42 -23.13 25.22 0.46
C PRO A 42 -24.53 24.59 0.33
N PRO A 43 -24.62 23.34 -0.18
CA PRO A 43 -25.89 22.66 -0.28
C PRO A 43 -26.53 22.55 1.11
N ASP A 44 -27.82 22.89 1.18
CA ASP A 44 -28.61 22.88 2.41
C ASP A 44 -28.43 21.54 3.17
N PRO A 45 -27.96 21.56 4.43
CA PRO A 45 -27.68 20.36 5.21
C PRO A 45 -28.94 19.51 5.46
N SER A 46 -30.12 20.09 5.30
CA SER A 46 -31.40 19.40 5.43
C SER A 46 -31.70 18.47 4.25
N LYS A 47 -31.03 18.66 3.10
CA LYS A 47 -31.24 17.86 1.89
C LYS A 47 -30.38 16.61 1.96
N VAL A 48 -30.96 15.54 2.50
CA VAL A 48 -30.35 14.20 2.48
C VAL A 48 -30.12 13.78 1.02
N GLN A 49 -28.88 13.50 0.67
CA GLN A 49 -28.55 12.99 -0.65
C GLN A 49 -29.20 11.61 -0.86
N PRO A 50 -30.04 11.41 -1.89
CA PRO A 50 -30.81 10.17 -2.05
C PRO A 50 -29.94 8.94 -2.34
N TYR A 51 -28.72 9.13 -2.84
CA TYR A 51 -27.76 8.06 -3.14
C TYR A 51 -26.41 8.34 -2.48
N PRO A 52 -26.14 7.83 -1.27
CA PRO A 52 -24.87 8.10 -0.57
C PRO A 52 -23.68 7.54 -1.36
N GLY A 53 -22.54 8.25 -1.30
CA GLY A 53 -21.29 7.85 -1.97
C GLY A 53 -21.25 8.09 -3.47
N ILE A 54 -22.26 8.75 -4.06
CA ILE A 54 -22.29 9.09 -5.48
C ILE A 54 -22.18 10.60 -5.66
N PRO A 55 -21.37 11.11 -6.59
CA PRO A 55 -21.26 12.55 -6.77
C PRO A 55 -22.59 13.18 -7.23
N THR A 56 -22.97 14.28 -6.59
CA THR A 56 -24.26 14.98 -6.77
C THR A 56 -24.36 15.75 -8.09
N TYR A 57 -23.25 15.94 -8.81
CA TYR A 57 -23.23 16.63 -10.11
C TYR A 57 -23.74 15.78 -11.28
N ARG A 58 -24.02 14.48 -11.06
CA ARG A 58 -24.51 13.58 -12.12
C ARG A 58 -26.02 13.64 -12.23
N ASN A 59 -26.52 13.39 -13.44
CA ASN A 59 -27.95 13.21 -13.69
C ASN A 59 -28.52 12.13 -12.76
N PRO A 60 -29.77 12.28 -12.24
CA PRO A 60 -30.33 11.36 -11.24
C PRO A 60 -30.40 9.91 -11.76
N ASN A 61 -30.68 9.73 -13.04
CA ASN A 61 -30.71 8.41 -13.69
C ASN A 61 -29.31 7.74 -13.74
N GLU A 62 -28.26 8.53 -13.96
CA GLU A 62 -26.89 8.03 -13.96
C GLU A 62 -26.45 7.67 -12.54
N ALA A 63 -26.80 8.51 -11.56
CA ALA A 63 -26.54 8.26 -10.16
C ALA A 63 -27.16 6.92 -9.71
N LEU A 64 -28.43 6.68 -10.05
CA LEU A 64 -29.12 5.43 -9.76
C LEU A 64 -28.41 4.22 -10.39
N ARG A 65 -27.97 4.33 -11.66
CA ARG A 65 -27.22 3.26 -12.34
C ARG A 65 -25.89 2.97 -11.65
N MET A 66 -25.16 4.00 -11.22
CA MET A 66 -23.90 3.84 -10.49
C MET A 66 -24.12 3.23 -9.11
N PHE A 67 -25.20 3.59 -8.42
CA PHE A 67 -25.58 3.03 -7.13
C PHE A 67 -25.82 1.53 -7.23
N ARG A 68 -26.62 1.10 -8.20
CA ARG A 68 -26.88 -0.32 -8.46
C ARG A 68 -25.60 -1.08 -8.77
N LYS A 69 -24.68 -0.49 -9.55
CA LYS A 69 -23.36 -1.10 -9.83
C LYS A 69 -22.52 -1.26 -8.56
N ALA A 70 -22.53 -0.26 -7.67
CA ALA A 70 -21.80 -0.32 -6.40
C ALA A 70 -22.34 -1.46 -5.50
N ILE A 71 -23.65 -1.48 -5.25
CA ILE A 71 -24.31 -2.54 -4.47
C ILE A 71 -24.05 -3.92 -5.08
N TYR A 72 -24.12 -4.04 -6.41
CA TYR A 72 -23.86 -5.31 -7.08
C TYR A 72 -22.41 -5.80 -6.88
N LYS A 73 -21.43 -4.90 -6.94
CA LYS A 73 -20.02 -5.25 -6.67
C LYS A 73 -19.81 -5.68 -5.22
N GLU A 74 -20.45 -5.00 -4.26
CA GLU A 74 -20.40 -5.40 -2.86
C GLU A 74 -20.95 -6.81 -2.68
N ARG A 75 -22.13 -7.10 -3.24
CA ARG A 75 -22.73 -8.45 -3.20
C ARG A 75 -21.85 -9.50 -3.86
N LEU A 76 -21.23 -9.19 -5.00
CA LEU A 76 -20.27 -10.09 -5.63
C LEU A 76 -19.07 -10.34 -4.72
N ALA A 77 -18.51 -9.31 -4.08
CA ALA A 77 -17.39 -9.48 -3.16
C ALA A 77 -17.76 -10.37 -1.96
N PHE A 78 -18.97 -10.24 -1.40
CA PHE A 78 -19.45 -11.10 -0.32
C PHE A 78 -19.60 -12.57 -0.76
N ASN A 79 -20.14 -12.81 -1.96
CA ASN A 79 -20.43 -14.16 -2.44
C ASN A 79 -19.23 -14.86 -3.10
N ASN A 80 -18.14 -14.14 -3.35
CA ASN A 80 -17.04 -14.69 -4.12
C ASN A 80 -16.12 -15.56 -3.24
N THR A 81 -16.38 -16.87 -3.26
CA THR A 81 -15.55 -17.90 -2.61
C THR A 81 -14.08 -17.87 -3.03
N THR A 82 -13.78 -17.38 -4.24
CA THR A 82 -12.39 -17.23 -4.70
C THR A 82 -11.58 -16.27 -3.84
N THR A 83 -12.21 -15.35 -3.09
CA THR A 83 -11.46 -14.51 -2.14
C THR A 83 -10.87 -15.34 -1.01
N ASN A 84 -11.66 -16.26 -0.43
CA ASN A 84 -11.19 -17.16 0.63
C ASN A 84 -10.16 -18.16 0.11
N GLU A 85 -10.35 -18.68 -1.10
CA GLU A 85 -9.37 -19.55 -1.77
C GLU A 85 -8.06 -18.79 -2.03
N TRP A 86 -8.15 -17.55 -2.53
CA TRP A 86 -6.99 -16.68 -2.73
C TRP A 86 -6.23 -16.42 -1.43
N PHE A 87 -6.92 -16.09 -0.33
CA PHE A 87 -6.27 -15.90 0.97
C PHE A 87 -5.62 -17.18 1.49
N ARG A 88 -6.20 -18.35 1.21
CA ARG A 88 -5.62 -19.65 1.58
C ARG A 88 -4.36 -19.94 0.76
N GLU A 89 -4.41 -19.75 -0.55
CA GLU A 89 -3.27 -19.92 -1.45
C GLU A 89 -2.16 -18.92 -1.14
N HIS A 90 -2.48 -17.66 -0.88
CA HIS A 90 -1.53 -16.64 -0.51
C HIS A 90 -0.81 -16.97 0.81
N ARG A 91 -1.55 -17.43 1.83
CA ARG A 91 -0.96 -17.90 3.09
C ARG A 91 -0.07 -19.13 2.89
N LYS A 92 -0.47 -20.07 2.02
CA LYS A 92 0.34 -21.24 1.67
C LYS A 92 1.65 -20.82 1.00
N LYS A 93 1.57 -19.98 -0.03
CA LYS A 93 2.74 -19.44 -0.75
C LYS A 93 3.69 -18.68 0.17
N LYS A 94 3.17 -17.85 1.08
CA LYS A 94 4.00 -17.14 2.07
C LYS A 94 4.77 -18.08 3.00
N ARG A 95 4.17 -19.21 3.37
CA ARG A 95 4.86 -20.24 4.18
C ARG A 95 5.97 -20.93 3.39
N GLU A 96 5.73 -21.24 2.12
CA GLU A 96 6.74 -21.83 1.22
C GLU A 96 7.92 -20.88 0.99
N GLU A 97 7.64 -19.59 0.76
CA GLU A 97 8.67 -18.54 0.66
C GLU A 97 9.52 -18.47 1.93
N ALA A 98 8.89 -18.46 3.12
CA ALA A 98 9.59 -18.43 4.40
C ALA A 98 10.51 -19.66 4.61
N GLN A 99 10.03 -20.85 4.25
CA GLN A 99 10.83 -22.07 4.33
C GLN A 99 12.04 -22.03 3.39
N LEU A 100 11.87 -21.51 2.17
CA LEU A 100 12.99 -21.33 1.24
C LEU A 100 14.00 -20.31 1.76
N THR A 101 13.55 -19.20 2.32
CA THR A 101 14.46 -18.20 2.90
C THR A 101 15.24 -18.78 4.08
N GLU A 102 14.59 -19.53 4.98
CA GLU A 102 15.27 -20.19 6.10
C GLU A 102 16.33 -21.20 5.61
N LEU A 103 16.01 -21.97 4.55
CA LEU A 103 16.95 -22.92 3.98
C LEU A 103 18.17 -22.20 3.37
N ILE A 104 17.94 -21.11 2.65
CA ILE A 104 19.00 -20.28 2.05
C ILE A 104 19.87 -19.66 3.15
N ASP A 105 19.25 -19.11 4.20
CA ASP A 105 19.97 -18.48 5.31
C ASP A 105 20.80 -19.51 6.10
N LYS A 106 20.25 -20.70 6.32
CA LYS A 106 20.98 -21.83 6.92
C LYS A 106 22.16 -22.28 6.07
N TRP A 107 22.00 -22.34 4.75
CA TRP A 107 23.09 -22.69 3.84
C TRP A 107 24.17 -21.59 3.82
N ARG A 108 23.78 -20.32 3.74
CA ARG A 108 24.70 -19.17 3.78
C ARG A 108 25.48 -19.10 5.08
N SER A 109 24.83 -19.35 6.22
CA SER A 109 25.47 -19.39 7.54
C SER A 109 26.45 -20.54 7.70
N ARG A 110 26.30 -21.62 6.91
CA ARG A 110 27.26 -22.73 6.86
C ARG A 110 28.44 -22.44 5.93
N SER A 111 28.20 -21.79 4.78
CA SER A 111 29.22 -21.54 3.76
C SER A 111 30.08 -20.30 4.04
N ASN A 112 29.54 -19.30 4.74
CA ASN A 112 30.29 -18.21 5.34
C ASN A 112 30.30 -18.46 6.85
N PRO A 113 31.34 -19.10 7.43
CA PRO A 113 31.57 -18.95 8.85
C PRO A 113 31.58 -17.45 9.16
N PRO A 114 30.98 -16.98 10.26
CA PRO A 114 31.08 -15.58 10.61
C PRO A 114 32.57 -15.26 10.62
N ALA A 115 33.00 -14.39 9.71
CA ALA A 115 34.31 -13.79 9.82
C ALA A 115 34.34 -13.26 11.24
N ALA A 116 35.23 -13.83 12.05
CA ALA A 116 35.51 -13.32 13.36
C ALA A 116 36.00 -11.88 13.16
N GLU A 117 35.06 -10.94 13.15
CA GLU A 117 35.33 -9.56 13.50
C GLU A 117 35.60 -9.64 15.01
N ALA A 118 36.85 -9.88 15.37
CA ALA A 118 37.80 -8.81 15.56
C ALA A 118 37.32 -7.95 16.73
N SER A 119 37.76 -8.36 17.92
CA SER A 119 38.34 -7.44 18.89
C SER A 119 38.30 -5.97 18.46
N ASN A 120 37.32 -5.20 18.93
CA ASN A 120 37.63 -3.87 19.42
C ASN A 120 36.60 -3.36 20.43
N SER A 121 37.09 -3.33 21.65
CA SER A 121 36.63 -2.60 22.82
C SER A 121 36.25 -1.13 22.56
N SER A 122 35.30 -0.66 23.39
CA SER A 122 34.93 0.74 23.68
C SER A 122 34.06 1.44 22.61
N ARG A 123 32.89 2.01 22.91
CA ARG A 123 32.44 2.75 24.11
C ARG A 123 30.92 2.59 24.32
N PRO A 124 30.42 2.70 25.57
CA PRO A 124 29.00 2.88 25.82
C PRO A 124 28.61 4.33 25.49
N VAL A 125 27.78 4.54 24.47
CA VAL A 125 26.99 5.78 24.36
C VAL A 125 25.65 5.52 25.01
N SER A 126 25.62 5.84 26.30
CA SER A 126 24.43 6.06 27.09
C SER A 126 23.55 7.14 26.47
N GLY A 127 22.25 6.84 26.38
CA GLY A 127 21.21 7.84 26.22
C GLY A 127 20.60 7.89 24.83
N LEU A 128 19.42 7.31 24.70
CA LEU A 128 18.23 8.05 24.27
C LEU A 128 16.99 7.18 24.50
N SER A 129 16.21 7.62 25.47
CA SER A 129 14.95 7.07 25.95
C SER A 129 13.96 6.83 24.82
N ARG A 130 13.56 5.57 24.60
CA ARG A 130 12.42 5.26 23.74
C ARG A 130 11.16 5.27 24.60
N ALA A 131 10.44 6.38 24.53
CA ALA A 131 9.13 6.54 25.16
C ALA A 131 8.19 5.40 24.77
N SER A 132 7.66 4.76 25.81
CA SER A 132 6.52 3.85 25.79
C SER A 132 5.31 4.54 25.17
N LEU A 133 4.79 3.97 24.07
CA LEU A 133 3.48 4.33 23.50
C LEU A 133 2.57 3.11 23.68
N SER A 134 2.01 2.99 24.87
CA SER A 134 0.90 2.10 25.18
C SER A 134 -0.40 2.71 24.64
N HIS A 135 -0.87 2.25 23.48
CA HIS A 135 -2.28 2.40 23.11
C HIS A 135 -3.00 1.09 23.44
N ALA A 136 -3.72 1.11 24.55
CA ALA A 136 -4.67 0.08 24.93
C ALA A 136 -5.90 0.21 24.03
N SER A 137 -6.13 -0.78 23.17
CA SER A 137 -7.40 -0.96 22.47
C SER A 137 -8.41 -1.59 23.43
N SER A 138 -9.29 -0.77 24.01
CA SER A 138 -10.50 -1.24 24.69
C SER A 138 -11.52 -1.70 23.65
N SER A 139 -11.55 -3.01 23.40
CA SER A 139 -12.64 -3.69 22.69
C SER A 139 -13.81 -3.90 23.66
N SER A 140 -14.82 -3.05 23.61
CA SER A 140 -16.12 -3.33 24.22
C SER A 140 -17.01 -4.05 23.21
N ALA A 141 -17.05 -5.38 23.31
CA ALA A 141 -18.03 -6.21 22.63
C ALA A 141 -19.38 -6.07 23.34
N LEU A 142 -20.35 -5.43 22.68
CA LEU A 142 -21.76 -5.46 23.08
C LEU A 142 -22.37 -6.77 22.56
N CYS A 143 -22.60 -7.68 23.49
CA CYS A 143 -23.37 -8.90 23.29
C CYS A 143 -24.84 -8.55 23.54
N SER A 144 -25.62 -8.29 22.48
CA SER A 144 -27.07 -8.15 22.60
C SER A 144 -27.71 -9.52 22.40
N SER A 145 -28.08 -10.16 23.51
CA SER A 145 -28.99 -11.29 23.57
C SER A 145 -30.39 -10.84 23.15
N VAL A 146 -30.88 -11.34 22.02
CA VAL A 146 -32.31 -11.31 21.71
C VAL A 146 -32.88 -12.67 22.10
N SER A 147 -33.76 -12.66 23.09
CA SER A 147 -34.58 -13.80 23.50
C SER A 147 -36.03 -13.53 23.12
N MET A 148 -36.62 -14.57 22.52
CA MET A 148 -38.04 -14.85 22.23
C MET A 148 -38.67 -14.07 21.06
#